data_AF-A0A6N6S488-F1
#
_entry.id   AF-A0A6N6S488-F1
#
_cell.length_a   1.000
_cell.length_b   1.000
_cell.length_c   1.000
_cell.angle_alpha   90.00
_cell.angle_beta   90.00
_cell.angle_gamma   90.00
#
_symmetry.space_group_name_H-M   'P 1'
#
loop_
_entity.id
_entity.type
_entity.pdbx_description
1 polymer ?
#
loop_
_entity_poly.entity_id
_entity_poly.type
_entity_poly.pdbx_seq_one_letter_code
_entity_poly.pdbx_strand_id
1 'polypeptide(L)'
;KGLGAIDWPGRLETVRKRPPLILDSAHNPGGARALAESLRLMYTSLKFTFLVGMLTDKDHGSFIRELAPIATKFIATEIESERTLSAEALARKISRIFPGPVTVEKDYRKAYRDLLKESAPACIAGSLYLTGAIKAIHGS
;
A
#
# COMPACT_ATOMS: atom_id res chain seq x y z
N LYS A 1 -22.71 16.32 18.16
CA LYS A 1 -21.39 16.57 18.79
C LYS A 1 -20.63 15.26 18.69
N GLY A 2 -19.95 14.95 17.60
CA GLY A 2 -18.84 15.68 17.00
C GLY A 2 -17.60 14.84 17.29
N LEU A 3 -17.49 13.67 16.63
CA LEU A 3 -16.25 12.89 16.63
C LEU A 3 -15.24 13.76 15.90
N GLY A 4 -14.43 14.47 16.69
CA GLY A 4 -13.31 15.27 16.21
C GLY A 4 -12.45 14.40 15.30
N ALA A 5 -12.00 15.00 14.20
CA ALA A 5 -11.18 14.34 13.20
C ALA A 5 -9.97 13.68 13.88
N ILE A 6 -10.11 12.37 13.98
CA ILE A 6 -9.11 11.32 14.02
C ILE A 6 -7.90 11.49 13.12
N ASP A 7 -7.20 12.61 13.12
CA ASP A 7 -6.04 12.80 12.23
C ASP A 7 -4.84 12.01 12.80
N TRP A 8 -4.77 10.72 12.46
CA TRP A 8 -3.59 9.91 12.70
C TRP A 8 -2.59 10.19 11.58
N PRO A 9 -1.46 10.88 11.85
CA PRO A 9 -0.51 11.24 10.82
C PRO A 9 -0.04 9.98 10.06
N GLY A 10 -0.30 9.95 8.75
CA GLY A 10 0.09 8.86 7.85
C GLY A 10 -0.91 7.70 7.76
N ARG A 11 -2.12 7.79 8.30
CA ARG A 11 -3.21 6.83 8.06
C ARG A 11 -4.16 7.41 7.00
N LEU A 12 -4.45 6.62 5.95
CA LEU A 12 -5.44 6.92 4.91
C LEU A 12 -5.32 8.32 4.25
N GLU A 13 -4.10 8.78 4.04
CA GLU A 13 -3.85 10.07 3.40
C GLU A 13 -4.21 10.03 1.90
N THR A 14 -5.02 10.97 1.44
CA THR A 14 -5.45 11.02 0.04
C THR A 14 -4.46 11.83 -0.80
N VAL A 15 -3.69 11.14 -1.65
CA VAL A 15 -2.74 11.74 -2.62
C VAL A 15 -3.49 12.28 -3.84
N ARG A 16 -4.48 11.54 -4.33
CA ARG A 16 -5.33 11.93 -5.47
C ARG A 16 -6.76 11.47 -5.22
N LYS A 17 -7.75 12.32 -5.54
CA LYS A 17 -9.18 12.01 -5.32
C LYS A 17 -9.80 11.11 -6.40
N ARG A 18 -9.44 11.28 -7.67
CA ARG A 18 -10.07 10.57 -8.80
C ARG A 18 -9.03 10.17 -9.88
N PRO A 19 -8.85 8.86 -10.16
CA PRO A 19 -9.23 7.75 -9.27
C PRO A 19 -8.46 7.86 -7.93
N PRO A 20 -8.99 7.31 -6.83
CA PRO A 20 -8.39 7.47 -5.52
C PRO A 20 -6.99 6.84 -5.46
N LEU A 21 -6.02 7.61 -4.99
CA LEU A 21 -4.68 7.14 -4.63
C LEU A 21 -4.46 7.44 -3.15
N ILE A 22 -4.36 6.39 -2.34
CA ILE A 22 -4.31 6.47 -0.89
C ILE A 22 -2.94 6.05 -0.40
N LEU A 23 -2.47 6.71 0.65
CA LEU A 23 -1.24 6.40 1.34
C LEU A 23 -1.55 5.98 2.77
N ASP A 24 -1.05 4.82 3.19
CA ASP A 24 -1.26 4.33 4.55
C ASP A 24 -0.01 3.66 5.13
N SER A 25 0.27 3.99 6.37
CA SER A 25 1.42 3.53 7.15
C SER A 25 1.32 2.10 7.69
N ALA A 26 0.25 1.37 7.39
CA ALA A 26 0.08 -0.03 7.79
C ALA A 26 1.26 -0.89 7.33
N HIS A 27 1.83 -1.65 8.26
CA HIS A 27 2.99 -2.54 8.03
C HIS A 27 2.93 -3.82 8.87
N ASN A 28 1.79 -4.07 9.51
CA ASN A 28 1.50 -5.25 10.33
C ASN A 28 0.06 -5.73 10.05
N PRO A 29 -0.31 -6.96 10.45
CA PRO A 29 -1.62 -7.53 10.10
C PRO A 29 -2.81 -6.72 10.63
N GLY A 30 -2.76 -6.26 11.89
CA GLY A 30 -3.83 -5.43 12.45
C GLY A 30 -4.03 -4.11 11.70
N GLY A 31 -2.94 -3.47 11.29
CA GLY A 31 -2.96 -2.27 10.46
C GLY A 31 -3.50 -2.53 9.05
N ALA A 32 -3.12 -3.65 8.43
CA ALA A 32 -3.63 -4.04 7.12
C ALA A 32 -5.14 -4.31 7.14
N ARG A 33 -5.63 -4.95 8.21
CA ARG A 33 -7.05 -5.16 8.44
C ARG A 33 -7.80 -3.84 8.58
N ALA A 34 -7.32 -2.94 9.43
CA ALA A 34 -7.92 -1.62 9.61
C ALA A 34 -7.91 -0.79 8.31
N LEU A 35 -6.83 -0.86 7.54
CA LEU A 35 -6.73 -0.26 6.21
C LEU A 35 -7.79 -0.84 5.26
N ALA A 36 -7.91 -2.16 5.18
CA ALA A 36 -8.89 -2.80 4.31
C ALA A 36 -10.34 -2.48 4.69
N GLU A 37 -10.66 -2.48 5.98
CA GLU A 37 -11.96 -2.06 6.49
C GLU A 37 -12.26 -0.60 6.12
N SER A 38 -11.29 0.30 6.30
CA SER A 38 -11.45 1.71 6.00
C SER A 38 -11.61 2.00 4.50
N LEU A 39 -10.83 1.34 3.65
CA LEU A 39 -10.98 1.46 2.19
C LEU A 39 -12.35 0.98 1.71
N ARG A 40 -12.88 -0.12 2.29
CA ARG A 40 -14.23 -0.59 1.99
C ARG A 40 -15.32 0.40 2.41
N LEU A 41 -15.14 1.06 3.55
CA LEU A 41 -16.09 2.05 4.07
C LEU A 41 -16.08 3.35 3.24
N MET A 42 -14.90 3.83 2.84
CA MET A 42 -14.76 5.08 2.09
C MET A 42 -15.05 4.93 0.60
N TYR A 43 -14.72 3.76 0.03
CA TYR A 43 -14.76 3.50 -1.40
C TYR A 43 -15.54 2.22 -1.69
N THR A 44 -16.82 2.24 -1.32
CA THR A 44 -17.74 1.12 -1.52
C THR A 44 -17.62 0.55 -2.93
N SER A 45 -17.47 -0.77 -3.02
CA SER A 45 -17.34 -1.53 -4.28
C SER A 45 -16.06 -1.30 -5.10
N LEU A 46 -15.13 -0.44 -4.66
CA LEU A 46 -13.83 -0.32 -5.31
C LEU A 46 -12.85 -1.38 -4.80
N LYS A 47 -12.01 -1.86 -5.73
CA LYS A 47 -10.81 -2.64 -5.44
C LYS A 47 -9.58 -1.83 -5.86
N PHE A 48 -8.45 -2.12 -5.23
CA PHE A 48 -7.25 -1.29 -5.31
C PHE A 48 -6.07 -2.06 -5.90
N THR A 49 -5.26 -1.35 -6.69
CA THR A 49 -3.86 -1.75 -6.91
C THR A 49 -3.06 -1.38 -5.68
N PHE A 50 -2.39 -2.35 -5.06
CA PHE A 50 -1.54 -2.12 -3.89
C PHE A 50 -0.06 -2.03 -4.28
N LEU A 51 0.59 -0.90 -4.02
CA LEU A 51 2.05 -0.79 -4.02
C LEU A 51 2.56 -1.05 -2.61
N VAL A 52 3.36 -2.11 -2.45
CA VAL A 52 3.79 -2.61 -1.14
C VAL A 52 5.30 -2.77 -1.10
N GLY A 53 5.92 -2.14 -0.10
CA GLY A 53 7.31 -2.36 0.29
C GLY A 53 7.37 -2.59 1.80
N MET A 54 8.09 -3.62 2.25
CA MET A 54 8.11 -4.04 3.66
C MET A 54 9.52 -4.36 4.14
N LEU A 55 9.75 -4.22 5.45
CA LEU A 55 10.97 -4.69 6.10
C LEU A 55 10.98 -6.22 6.22
N THR A 56 12.17 -6.83 6.32
CA THR A 56 12.37 -8.29 6.40
C THR A 56 11.76 -8.94 7.64
N ASP A 57 11.66 -8.23 8.76
CA ASP A 57 11.18 -8.73 10.07
C ASP A 57 9.65 -8.75 10.22
N LYS A 58 8.89 -8.34 9.19
CA LYS A 58 7.43 -8.24 9.28
C LYS A 58 6.72 -9.55 8.98
N ASP A 59 5.50 -9.69 9.52
CA ASP A 59 4.58 -10.75 9.10
C ASP A 59 3.95 -10.38 7.75
N HIS A 60 4.69 -10.67 6.68
CA HIS A 60 4.24 -10.40 5.30
C HIS A 60 2.98 -11.18 4.96
N GLY A 61 2.92 -12.45 5.37
CA GLY A 61 1.86 -13.37 4.95
C GLY A 61 0.49 -12.93 5.46
N SER A 62 0.40 -12.66 6.77
CA SER A 62 -0.84 -12.18 7.37
C SER A 62 -1.18 -10.76 6.88
N PHE A 63 -0.19 -9.87 6.72
CA PHE A 63 -0.40 -8.55 6.12
C PHE A 63 -1.06 -8.63 4.74
N ILE A 64 -0.53 -9.47 3.85
CA ILE A 64 -1.05 -9.64 2.48
C ILE A 64 -2.46 -10.25 2.50
N ARG A 65 -2.73 -11.22 3.39
CA ARG A 65 -4.06 -11.86 3.51
C ARG A 65 -5.17 -10.86 3.81
N GLU A 66 -4.91 -9.84 4.63
CA GLU A 66 -5.90 -8.82 4.97
C GLU A 66 -6.25 -7.93 3.76
N LEU A 67 -5.27 -7.64 2.89
CA LEU A 67 -5.46 -6.78 1.71
C LEU A 67 -5.96 -7.53 0.47
N ALA A 68 -5.61 -8.82 0.34
CA ALA A 68 -5.90 -9.62 -0.86
C ALA A 68 -7.38 -9.60 -1.31
N PRO A 69 -8.40 -9.66 -0.42
CA PRO A 69 -9.80 -9.63 -0.83
C PRO A 69 -10.24 -8.35 -1.56
N ILE A 70 -9.54 -7.23 -1.32
CA ILE A 70 -9.84 -5.92 -1.93
C ILE A 70 -8.80 -5.50 -2.98
N ALA A 71 -7.87 -6.39 -3.32
CA ALA A 71 -6.84 -6.13 -4.31
C ALA A 71 -7.32 -6.46 -5.73
N THR A 72 -7.00 -5.60 -6.70
CA THR A 72 -7.00 -5.95 -8.13
C THR A 72 -5.63 -6.44 -8.58
N LYS A 73 -4.57 -5.87 -8.02
CA LYS A 73 -3.17 -6.12 -8.36
C LYS A 73 -2.28 -5.77 -7.18
N PHE A 74 -1.15 -6.45 -7.05
CA PHE A 74 -0.05 -6.01 -6.20
C PHE A 74 1.16 -5.61 -7.03
N ILE A 75 1.86 -4.57 -6.56
CA ILE A 75 3.17 -4.14 -7.03
C ILE A 75 4.10 -4.25 -5.82
N ALA A 76 5.04 -5.17 -5.86
CA ALA A 76 6.08 -5.28 -4.85
C ALA A 76 7.22 -4.32 -5.18
N THR A 77 7.69 -3.56 -4.19
CA THR A 77 8.77 -2.59 -4.33
C THR A 77 9.75 -2.65 -3.16
N GLU A 78 10.88 -1.96 -3.30
CA GLU A 78 11.91 -1.87 -2.25
C GLU A 78 11.81 -0.52 -1.54
N ILE A 79 12.24 -0.49 -0.28
CA ILE A 79 12.30 0.72 0.53
C ILE A 79 13.75 1.10 0.78
N GLU A 80 14.02 2.38 1.03
CA GLU A 80 15.38 2.88 1.33
C GLU A 80 15.80 2.46 2.75
N SER A 81 16.16 1.18 2.88
CA SER A 81 16.63 0.58 4.12
C SER A 81 17.41 -0.69 3.81
N GLU A 82 18.50 -0.94 4.53
CA GLU A 82 19.23 -2.22 4.49
C GLU A 82 18.35 -3.41 4.92
N ARG A 83 17.29 -3.12 5.67
CA ARG A 83 16.31 -4.11 6.14
C ARG A 83 15.17 -4.33 5.16
N THR A 84 15.24 -3.77 3.94
CA THR A 84 14.22 -3.98 2.92
C THR A 84 14.10 -5.46 2.57
N LEU A 85 12.88 -5.98 2.51
CA LEU A 85 12.65 -7.24 1.83
C LEU A 85 12.75 -6.97 0.32
N SER A 86 13.51 -7.79 -0.42
CA SER A 86 13.62 -7.59 -1.86
C SER A 86 12.26 -7.70 -2.54
N ALA A 87 12.05 -6.89 -3.58
CA ALA A 87 10.76 -6.83 -4.27
C ALA A 87 10.37 -8.20 -4.84
N GLU A 88 11.33 -9.00 -5.33
CA GLU A 88 11.08 -10.36 -5.79
C GLU A 88 10.69 -11.31 -4.66
N ALA A 89 11.33 -11.20 -3.48
CA ALA A 89 10.96 -12.03 -2.35
C ALA A 89 9.57 -11.70 -1.82
N LEU A 90 9.21 -10.41 -1.79
CA LEU A 90 7.88 -9.94 -1.45
C LEU A 90 6.84 -10.41 -2.48
N ALA A 91 7.11 -10.25 -3.78
CA ALA A 91 6.24 -10.73 -4.85
C ALA A 91 5.98 -12.25 -4.74
N ARG A 92 7.02 -13.06 -4.50
CA ARG A 92 6.85 -14.51 -4.27
C ARG A 92 5.94 -14.83 -3.08
N LYS A 93 6.01 -14.06 -1.99
CA LYS A 93 5.12 -14.22 -0.84
C LYS A 93 3.69 -13.82 -1.20
N ILE A 94 3.51 -12.74 -1.96
CA ILE A 94 2.19 -12.29 -2.44
C ILE A 94 1.55 -13.33 -3.34
N SER A 95 2.27 -13.85 -4.34
CA SER A 95 1.73 -14.83 -5.30
C SER A 95 1.31 -16.16 -4.66
N ARG A 96 1.78 -16.49 -3.45
CA ARG A 96 1.31 -17.68 -2.71
C ARG A 96 -0.05 -17.48 -2.04
N ILE A 97 -0.50 -16.23 -1.91
CA ILE A 97 -1.70 -15.85 -1.16
C ILE A 97 -2.76 -15.24 -2.07
N PHE A 98 -2.32 -14.39 -3.00
CA PHE A 98 -3.18 -13.66 -3.92
C PHE A 98 -3.14 -14.31 -5.32
N PRO A 99 -4.28 -14.78 -5.86
CA PRO A 99 -4.34 -15.45 -7.15
C PRO A 99 -4.29 -14.48 -8.35
N GLY A 100 -4.33 -13.16 -8.12
CA GLY A 100 -4.34 -12.17 -9.18
C GLY A 100 -2.94 -11.66 -9.58
N PRO A 101 -2.88 -10.60 -10.41
CA PRO A 101 -1.63 -10.04 -10.91
C PRO A 101 -0.68 -9.54 -9.81
N VAL A 102 0.59 -9.95 -9.88
CA VAL A 102 1.68 -9.46 -9.02
C VAL A 102 2.81 -9.01 -9.92
N THR A 103 3.26 -7.76 -9.77
CA THR A 103 4.39 -7.21 -10.51
C THR A 103 5.50 -6.78 -9.57
N VAL A 104 6.74 -6.86 -10.05
CA VAL A 104 7.92 -6.36 -9.34
C VAL A 104 8.33 -5.03 -9.96
N GLU A 105 8.49 -4.01 -9.13
CA GLU A 105 9.12 -2.74 -9.50
C GLU A 105 9.99 -2.28 -8.33
N LYS A 106 11.31 -2.44 -8.44
CA LYS A 106 12.24 -2.15 -7.34
C LYS A 106 12.30 -0.68 -7.00
N ASP A 107 12.21 0.19 -8.01
CA ASP A 107 12.23 1.63 -7.80
C ASP A 107 10.83 2.11 -7.43
N TYR A 108 10.59 2.31 -6.13
CA TYR A 108 9.33 2.83 -5.62
C TYR A 108 8.97 4.20 -6.23
N ARG A 109 9.95 5.01 -6.68
CA ARG A 109 9.69 6.28 -7.35
C ARG A 109 9.09 6.04 -8.72
N LYS A 110 9.63 5.08 -9.47
CA LYS A 110 9.05 4.66 -10.75
C LYS A 110 7.66 4.07 -10.55
N ALA A 111 7.48 3.15 -9.60
CA ALA A 111 6.16 2.58 -9.30
C ALA A 111 5.13 3.66 -8.97
N TYR A 112 5.52 4.67 -8.19
CA TYR A 112 4.66 5.80 -7.85
C TYR A 112 4.31 6.66 -9.06
N ARG A 113 5.29 7.04 -9.89
CA ARG A 113 5.04 7.79 -11.14
C ARG A 113 4.10 7.04 -12.07
N ASP A 114 4.22 5.72 -12.13
CA ASP A 114 3.35 4.88 -12.95
C ASP A 114 1.92 4.89 -12.36
N LEU A 115 1.75 4.72 -11.05
CA LEU A 115 0.45 4.83 -10.37
C LEU A 115 -0.24 6.19 -10.56
N LEU A 116 0.52 7.30 -10.63
CA LEU A 116 -0.05 8.62 -10.90
C LEU A 116 -0.68 8.73 -12.29
N LYS A 117 -0.27 7.89 -13.24
CA LYS A 117 -0.82 7.86 -14.60
C LYS A 117 -1.98 6.88 -14.76
N GLU A 118 -2.15 5.97 -13.81
CA GLU A 118 -3.20 4.95 -13.84
C GLU A 118 -4.60 5.55 -13.62
N SER A 119 -5.58 4.99 -14.32
CA SER A 119 -7.01 5.33 -14.19
C SER A 119 -7.77 4.43 -13.21
N ALA A 120 -7.06 3.57 -12.47
CA ALA A 120 -7.61 2.69 -11.44
C ALA A 120 -7.32 3.18 -10.01
N PRO A 121 -8.16 2.84 -9.01
CA PRO A 121 -7.88 3.04 -7.60
C PRO A 121 -6.56 2.38 -7.17
N ALA A 122 -5.78 3.07 -6.34
CA ALA A 122 -4.53 2.53 -5.83
C ALA A 122 -4.29 2.90 -4.36
N CYS A 123 -3.53 2.06 -3.67
CA CYS A 123 -3.12 2.26 -2.29
C CYS A 123 -1.64 1.91 -2.12
N ILE A 124 -0.89 2.77 -1.44
CA ILE A 124 0.52 2.56 -1.14
C ILE A 124 0.63 2.28 0.36
N ALA A 125 1.20 1.12 0.72
CA ALA A 125 1.30 0.66 2.11
C ALA A 125 2.51 -0.26 2.34
N GLY A 126 2.66 -0.78 3.57
CA GLY A 126 3.65 -1.80 3.93
C GLY A 126 4.83 -1.28 4.76
N SER A 127 5.08 0.03 4.77
CA SER A 127 6.19 0.61 5.53
C SER A 127 6.04 2.12 5.74
N LEU A 128 6.39 2.59 6.94
CA LEU A 128 6.53 4.02 7.24
C LEU A 128 7.57 4.69 6.33
N TYR A 129 8.68 4.01 6.04
CA TYR A 129 9.74 4.50 5.16
C TYR A 129 9.21 4.76 3.75
N LEU A 130 8.45 3.81 3.20
CA LEU A 130 7.83 3.97 1.89
C LEU A 130 6.89 5.17 1.88
N THR A 131 6.00 5.24 2.87
CA THR A 131 5.03 6.35 2.92
C THR A 131 5.70 7.71 3.10
N GLY A 132 6.72 7.81 3.96
CA GLY A 132 7.48 9.04 4.15
C GLY A 132 8.20 9.48 2.87
N ALA A 133 8.83 8.55 2.16
CA ALA A 133 9.50 8.85 0.90
C ALA A 133 8.54 9.32 -0.19
N ILE A 134 7.38 8.66 -0.32
CA ILE A 134 6.34 9.09 -1.28
C ILE A 134 5.81 10.48 -0.93
N LYS A 135 5.57 10.79 0.34
CA LYS A 135 5.14 12.13 0.76
C LYS A 135 6.16 13.20 0.41
N ALA A 136 7.44 12.93 0.69
CA ALA A 136 8.51 13.86 0.36
C ALA A 136 8.54 14.17 -1.14
N ILE A 137 8.38 13.17 -2.00
CA ILE A 137 8.37 13.34 -3.46
C ILE A 137 7.07 13.96 -3.95
N HIS A 138 5.92 13.68 -3.33
CA HIS A 138 4.64 14.23 -3.75
C HIS A 138 4.49 15.72 -3.41
N GLY A 139 5.02 16.14 -2.26
CA GLY A 139 5.00 17.54 -1.82
C GLY A 139 6.12 18.40 -2.39
N SER A 140 7.05 17.80 -3.15
CA SER A 140 8.10 18.51 -3.91
C SER A 140 7.57 18.91 -5.29
#